data_AF-A0A431HVS1-F1
#
_entry.id   AF-A0A431HVS1-F1
#
_cell.length_a   1.000
_cell.length_b   1.000
_cell.length_c   1.000
_cell.angle_alpha   90.00
_cell.angle_beta   90.00
_cell.angle_gamma   90.00
#
_symmetry.space_group_name_H-M   'P 1'
#
loop_
_entity.id
_entity.type
_entity.pdbx_description
1 polymer ?
#
loop_
_entity_poly.entity_id
_entity_poly.type
_entity_poly.pdbx_seq_one_letter_code
_entity_poly.pdbx_strand_id
1 'polypeptide(L)' 'MSKFEQIKWHDPDGNLIACVEKIKVMRENLEELQQMAQDCLEDALLMQCDEHQVRQVLHQLIDSLHNPYMN' A
#
# COMPACT_ATOMS: atom_id res chain seq x y z
N MET A 1 -14.79 10.26 3.29
CA MET A 1 -14.74 9.11 2.37
C MET A 1 -13.28 8.72 2.19
N SER A 2 -12.98 7.42 2.15
CA SER A 2 -11.60 6.94 1.99
C SER A 2 -11.03 7.38 0.63
N LYS A 3 -9.75 7.75 0.59
CA LYS A 3 -9.08 8.14 -0.67
C LYS A 3 -8.97 6.97 -1.65
N PHE A 4 -9.12 5.74 -1.16
CA PHE A 4 -9.00 4.51 -1.93
C PHE A 4 -10.32 4.07 -2.61
N GLU A 5 -11.44 4.76 -2.37
CA GLU A 5 -12.76 4.46 -2.96
C GLU A 5 -12.76 4.42 -4.50
N GLN A 6 -11.90 5.21 -5.13
CA GLN A 6 -11.89 5.41 -6.58
C GLN A 6 -10.97 4.43 -7.32
N ILE A 7 -10.23 3.59 -6.61
CA ILE A 7 -9.28 2.64 -7.22
C ILE A 7 -10.04 1.54 -7.95
N LYS A 8 -9.68 1.36 -9.22
CA LYS A 8 -10.16 0.28 -10.07
C LYS A 8 -9.12 -0.83 -10.15
N TRP A 9 -9.43 -1.96 -9.54
CA TRP A 9 -8.56 -3.13 -9.55
C TRP A 9 -8.80 -3.97 -10.81
N HIS A 10 -7.74 -4.50 -11.40
CA HIS A 10 -7.80 -5.37 -12.57
C HIS A 10 -7.22 -6.74 -12.26
N ASP A 11 -7.71 -7.77 -12.94
CA ASP A 11 -7.13 -9.10 -12.91
C ASP A 11 -5.90 -9.20 -13.85
N PRO A 12 -5.16 -10.32 -13.86
CA PRO A 12 -3.99 -10.49 -14.74
C PRO A 12 -4.29 -10.39 -16.24
N ASP A 13 -5.53 -10.64 -16.65
CA ASP A 13 -5.98 -10.54 -18.04
C ASP A 13 -6.42 -9.10 -18.40
N GLY A 14 -6.37 -8.17 -17.43
CA GLY A 14 -6.73 -6.77 -17.59
C GLY A 14 -8.22 -6.48 -17.42
N ASN A 15 -9.04 -7.44 -17.01
CA ASN A 15 -10.46 -7.21 -16.76
C ASN A 15 -10.66 -6.51 -15.42
N LEU A 16 -11.67 -5.64 -15.35
CA LEU A 16 -12.04 -4.97 -14.10
C LEU A 16 -12.59 -5.98 -13.08
N ILE A 17 -12.01 -5.98 -11.88
CA ILE A 17 -12.55 -6.73 -10.75
C ILE A 17 -13.81 -6.02 -10.26
N ALA A 18 -14.98 -6.62 -10.48
CA ALA A 18 -16.29 -6.05 -10.11
C ALA A 18 -16.87 -6.61 -8.79
N CYS A 19 -16.25 -7.64 -8.20
CA CYS A 19 -16.70 -8.23 -6.95
C CYS A 19 -16.53 -7.24 -5.79
N VAL A 20 -17.65 -6.83 -5.19
CA VAL A 20 -17.70 -5.82 -4.13
C VAL A 20 -16.88 -6.25 -2.92
N GLU A 21 -16.96 -7.52 -2.52
CA GLU A 21 -16.21 -8.06 -1.39
C GLU A 21 -14.70 -8.01 -1.63
N LYS A 22 -14.23 -8.34 -2.84
CA LYS A 22 -12.80 -8.23 -3.20
C LYS A 22 -12.32 -6.79 -3.15
N ILE A 23 -13.10 -5.86 -3.70
CA ILE A 23 -12.77 -4.42 -3.69
C ILE A 23 -12.70 -3.90 -2.24
N LYS A 24 -13.65 -4.33 -1.40
CA LYS A 24 -13.69 -3.98 0.03
C LYS A 24 -12.41 -4.44 0.73
N VAL A 25 -12.04 -5.71 0.59
CA VAL A 25 -10.81 -6.25 1.19
C VAL A 25 -9.58 -5.48 0.74
N MET A 26 -9.45 -5.19 -0.57
CA MET A 26 -8.31 -4.43 -1.08
C MET A 26 -8.24 -3.01 -0.52
N ARG A 27 -9.38 -2.39 -0.23
CA ARG A 27 -9.44 -1.08 0.44
C ARG A 27 -8.98 -1.16 1.89
N GLU A 28 -9.51 -2.13 2.64
CA GLU A 28 -9.11 -2.36 4.04
C GLU A 28 -7.60 -2.59 4.13
N ASN A 29 -7.03 -3.40 3.24
CA ASN A 29 -5.58 -3.61 3.16
C ASN A 29 -4.80 -2.31 2.90
N LEU A 30 -5.28 -1.43 2.02
CA LEU A 30 -4.62 -0.14 1.73
C LEU A 30 -4.71 0.83 2.91
N GLU A 31 -5.82 0.81 3.65
CA GLU A 31 -6.01 1.62 4.85
C GLU A 31 -5.07 1.15 5.97
N GLU A 32 -4.98 -0.16 6.20
CA GLU A 32 -4.04 -0.75 7.16
C GLU A 32 -2.58 -0.45 6.80
N LEU A 33 -2.20 -0.63 5.52
CA LEU A 33 -0.85 -0.32 5.05
C LEU A 33 -0.53 1.18 5.22
N GLN A 34 -1.49 2.06 4.93
CA GLN A 34 -1.30 3.50 5.12
C GLN A 34 -1.05 3.83 6.59
N GLN A 35 -1.83 3.24 7.51
CA GLN A 35 -1.66 3.50 8.94
C GLN A 35 -0.28 3.04 9.40
N MET A 36 0.13 1.82 9.05
CA MET A 36 1.44 1.29 9.42
C MET A 36 2.60 2.11 8.83
N ALA A 37 2.49 2.56 7.58
CA ALA A 37 3.50 3.41 6.95
C ALA A 37 3.56 4.80 7.60
N GLN A 38 2.42 5.34 8.05
CA GLN A 38 2.34 6.60 8.77
C GLN A 38 3.01 6.48 10.14
N ASP A 39 2.68 5.44 10.91
CA ASP A 39 3.29 5.18 12.23
C ASP A 39 4.83 5.04 12.09
N CYS A 40 5.29 4.30 11.07
CA CYS A 40 6.72 4.15 10.78
C CYS A 40 7.41 5.49 10.47
N LEU A 41 6.74 6.37 9.71
CA LEU A 41 7.26 7.70 9.41
C LEU A 41 7.34 8.57 10.68
N GLU A 42 6.28 8.56 11.50
CA GLU A 42 6.23 9.32 12.75
C GLU A 42 7.33 8.89 13.74
N ASP A 43 7.54 7.59 13.88
CA ASP A 43 8.62 7.04 14.69
C ASP A 43 10.00 7.48 14.18
N ALA A 44 10.22 7.43 12.86
CA ALA A 44 11.49 7.86 12.28
C ALA A 44 11.74 9.36 12.48
N LEU A 45 10.70 10.19 12.36
CA LEU A 45 10.79 11.63 12.63
C LEU A 45 11.06 11.92 14.11
N LEU A 46 10.45 11.18 15.03
CA LEU A 46 10.74 11.25 16.47
C LEU A 46 12.20 10.92 16.77
N MET A 47 12.80 10.01 16.01
CA MET A 47 14.23 9.66 16.10
C MET A 47 15.15 10.64 15.34
N GLN A 48 14.61 11.74 14.81
CA GLN A 48 15.32 12.76 14.02
C GLN A 48 15.97 12.23 12.73
N CYS A 49 15.36 11.23 12.10
CA CYS A 49 15.72 10.81 10.75
C CYS A 49 15.30 11.85 9.69
N ASP A 50 15.99 11.88 8.56
CA ASP A 50 15.59 12.70 7.40
C ASP A 50 14.31 12.16 6.76
N GLU A 51 13.28 13.01 6.65
CA GLU A 51 11.96 12.62 6.12
C GLU A 51 12.05 12.06 4.69
N HIS A 52 12.85 12.70 3.84
CA HIS A 52 12.98 12.28 2.45
C HIS A 52 13.60 10.89 2.34
N GLN A 53 14.64 10.62 3.14
CA GLN A 53 15.26 9.30 3.22
C GLN A 53 14.27 8.23 3.68
N VAL A 54 13.47 8.50 4.72
CA VAL A 54 12.48 7.53 5.22
C VAL A 54 11.45 7.20 4.14
N ARG A 55 10.94 8.21 3.42
CA ARG A 55 10.03 8.01 2.29
C ARG A 55 10.67 7.16 1.18
N GLN A 56 11.93 7.42 0.86
CA GLN A 56 12.67 6.62 -0.14
C GLN A 56 12.79 5.15 0.28
N VAL A 57 13.09 4.89 1.56
CA VAL A 57 13.17 3.52 2.09
C VAL A 57 11.80 2.83 2.01
N LEU A 58 10.71 3.51 2.37
CA LEU A 58 9.36 2.95 2.26
C LEU A 58 8.99 2.63 0.80
N HIS A 59 9.38 3.48 -0.15
CA HIS A 59 9.20 3.18 -1.57
C HIS A 59 9.99 1.94 -2.01
N GLN A 60 11.27 1.87 -1.65
CA GLN A 60 12.12 0.71 -1.95
C GLN A 60 11.61 -0.60 -1.32
N LEU A 61 11.03 -0.52 -0.12
CA LEU A 61 10.39 -1.66 0.53
C LEU A 61 9.26 -2.22 -0.34
N ILE A 62 8.36 -1.36 -0.82
CA ILE A 62 7.25 -1.76 -1.70
C ILE A 62 7.77 -2.36 -3.01
N ASP A 63 8.80 -1.76 -3.61
CA ASP A 63 9.43 -2.27 -4.84
C ASP A 63 10.10 -3.64 -4.64
N SER A 64 10.51 -3.97 -3.40
CA SER A 64 11.17 -5.24 -3.07
C SER A 64 10.20 -6.40 -2.79
N LEU A 65 8.89 -6.14 -2.77
CA LEU A 65 7.89 -7.18 -2.48
C LEU A 65 7.91 -8.29 -3.54
N HIS A 66 7.91 -9.53 -3.09
CA HIS A 66 7.94 -10.72 -3.94
C HIS A 66 6.53 -11.25 -4.19
N ASN A 67 6.22 -11.60 -5.44
CA ASN A 67 5.01 -12.34 -5.79
C ASN A 67 5.24 -13.86 -5.68
N PRO A 68 4.68 -14.55 -4.68
CA PRO A 68 4.92 -15.97 -4.45
C PRO A 68 4.25 -16.89 -5.47
N TYR A 69 3.43 -16.35 -6.38
CA TYR A 69 2.72 -17.10 -7.41
C TYR A 69 3.41 -17.04 -8.78
N MET A 70 4.52 -16.32 -8.89
CA MET A 70 5.36 -16.25 -10.09
C MET A 70 6.48 -17.31 -10.00
N ASN A 71 6.12 -18.57 -10.23
CA ASN A 71 7.05 -19.68 -10.45
C ASN A 71 7.28 -19.92 -11.94
#